data_AF-A0A1I5LJ93-F1
#
_entry.id   AF-A0A1I5LJ93-F1
#
_cell.length_a   1.000
_cell.length_b   1.000
_cell.length_c   1.000
_cell.angle_alpha   90.00
_cell.angle_beta   90.00
_cell.angle_gamma   90.00
#
_symmetry.space_group_name_H-M   'P 1'
#
loop_
_entity.id
_entity.type
_entity.pdbx_description
1 polymer ?
#
loop_
_entity_poly.entity_id
_entity_poly.type
_entity_poly.pdbx_seq_one_letter_code
_entity_poly.pdbx_strand_id
1 'polypeptide(L)'
;MKRLFLSMTFFLSLVCSVIFAQQPAKKLREGTHNFTLQWISWDKPGKVQIKKQKDGTYTVKGEQRGEDGDFVTIDGTLTVVTFAEMTFTGKIQTRYANINKGEVCDKTGTYHFLAKGARKYWRLQEMDNCEGNNVVDYVDIYF
;
A
#
# COMPACT_ATOMS: atom_id res chain seq x y z
N MET A 1 -63.66 17.79 48.24
CA MET A 1 -62.50 16.91 48.43
C MET A 1 -61.87 16.61 47.07
N LYS A 2 -60.55 16.77 46.97
CA LYS A 2 -59.58 16.25 45.98
C LYS A 2 -59.75 16.66 44.49
N ARG A 3 -58.84 17.56 44.10
CA ARG A 3 -58.52 18.03 42.75
C ARG A 3 -57.80 16.91 41.98
N LEU A 4 -58.20 16.63 40.74
CA LEU A 4 -57.47 15.73 39.83
C LEU A 4 -56.63 16.60 38.90
N PHE A 5 -55.31 16.59 39.10
CA PHE A 5 -54.35 17.29 38.25
C PHE A 5 -54.05 16.44 37.01
N LEU A 6 -54.24 17.04 35.84
CA LEU A 6 -53.86 16.52 34.54
C LEU A 6 -52.33 16.67 34.39
N SER A 7 -51.58 15.56 34.45
CA SER A 7 -50.14 15.57 34.20
C SER A 7 -49.89 15.41 32.71
N MET A 8 -49.49 16.49 32.04
CA MET A 8 -49.03 16.48 30.66
C MET A 8 -47.51 16.27 30.66
N THR A 9 -47.07 15.04 30.44
CA THR A 9 -45.65 14.69 30.36
C THR A 9 -45.12 15.01 28.96
N PHE A 10 -44.31 16.07 28.87
CA PHE A 10 -43.64 16.47 27.63
C PHE A 10 -42.36 15.63 27.48
N PHE A 11 -42.39 14.61 26.62
CA PHE A 11 -41.20 13.84 26.26
C PHE A 11 -40.36 14.66 25.26
N LEU A 12 -39.33 15.35 25.76
CA LEU A 12 -38.36 16.05 24.93
C LEU A 12 -37.35 15.03 24.40
N SER A 13 -37.58 14.51 23.19
CA SER A 13 -36.65 13.62 22.49
C SER A 13 -35.43 14.41 22.03
N LEU A 14 -34.31 14.28 22.76
CA LEU A 14 -33.02 14.82 22.37
C LEU A 14 -32.45 13.98 21.22
N VAL A 15 -32.66 14.42 19.98
CA VAL A 15 -32.06 13.79 18.80
C VAL A 15 -30.58 14.20 18.77
N CYS A 16 -29.71 13.33 19.29
CA CYS A 16 -28.27 13.53 19.23
C CYS A 16 -27.80 13.19 17.80
N SER A 17 -27.75 14.21 16.94
CA SER A 17 -27.20 14.08 15.59
C SER A 17 -25.69 13.84 15.68
N VAL A 18 -25.27 12.59 15.54
CA VAL A 18 -23.85 12.24 15.49
C VAL A 18 -23.29 12.73 14.14
N ILE A 19 -22.65 13.90 14.16
CA ILE A 19 -21.91 14.39 12.99
C ILE A 19 -20.63 13.56 12.90
N PHE A 20 -20.63 12.53 12.03
CA PHE A 20 -19.39 11.87 11.65
C PHE A 20 -18.54 12.87 10.88
N ALA A 21 -17.49 13.41 11.52
CA ALA A 21 -16.49 14.21 10.83
C ALA A 21 -15.85 13.35 9.74
N GLN A 22 -16.11 13.68 8.48
CA GLN A 22 -15.52 13.00 7.33
C GLN A 22 -14.03 13.33 7.31
N GLN A 23 -13.19 12.43 7.83
CA GLN A 23 -11.74 12.61 7.76
C GLN A 23 -11.33 12.72 6.28
N PRO A 24 -10.46 13.68 5.93
CA PRO A 24 -10.03 13.84 4.56
C PRO A 24 -9.38 12.53 4.09
N ALA A 25 -9.85 12.02 2.95
CA ALA A 25 -9.31 10.80 2.35
C ALA A 25 -7.81 10.99 2.11
N LYS A 26 -7.00 10.13 2.74
CA LYS A 26 -5.55 10.15 2.56
C LYS A 26 -5.25 9.84 1.08
N LYS A 27 -4.39 10.64 0.45
CA LYS A 27 -4.05 10.51 -0.98
C LYS A 27 -2.65 9.92 -1.13
N LEU A 28 -2.41 9.23 -2.24
CA LEU A 28 -1.05 8.86 -2.65
C LEU A 28 -0.24 10.15 -2.87
N ARG A 29 0.91 10.23 -2.21
CA ARG A 29 1.85 11.35 -2.34
C ARG A 29 2.74 11.11 -3.55
N GLU A 30 2.96 12.15 -4.35
CA GLU A 30 3.93 12.12 -5.43
C GLU A 30 5.34 12.38 -4.89
N GLY A 31 6.36 11.99 -5.64
CA GLY A 31 7.76 12.21 -5.27
C GLY A 31 8.53 10.92 -5.05
N THR A 32 9.57 11.03 -4.24
CA THR A 32 10.48 9.94 -3.94
C THR A 32 10.06 9.19 -2.67
N HIS A 33 9.95 7.87 -2.78
CA HIS A 33 9.58 6.97 -1.68
C HIS A 33 10.67 5.94 -1.44
N ASN A 34 10.81 5.48 -0.20
CA ASN A 34 11.64 4.30 0.08
C ASN A 34 11.03 3.08 -0.61
N PHE A 35 11.91 2.19 -1.06
CA PHE A 35 11.56 0.96 -1.75
C PHE A 35 12.48 -0.16 -1.30
N THR A 36 11.91 -1.29 -0.88
CA THR A 36 12.68 -2.40 -0.33
C THR A 36 12.22 -3.76 -0.84
N LEU A 37 13.19 -4.67 -1.00
CA LEU A 37 13.06 -6.12 -0.94
C LEU A 37 13.68 -6.59 0.38
N GLN A 38 13.01 -7.45 1.14
CA GLN A 38 13.50 -7.88 2.45
C GLN A 38 14.85 -8.60 2.39
N TRP A 39 15.11 -9.33 1.31
CA TRP A 39 16.35 -10.08 1.15
C TRP A 39 17.58 -9.18 1.05
N ILE A 40 17.40 -7.94 0.59
CA ILE A 40 18.49 -6.97 0.46
C ILE A 40 18.71 -6.24 1.78
N SER A 41 17.74 -5.45 2.22
CA SER A 41 17.80 -4.70 3.49
C SER A 41 16.53 -3.89 3.71
N TRP A 42 16.08 -3.76 4.97
CA TRP A 42 15.14 -2.72 5.37
C TRP A 42 15.82 -1.41 5.76
N ASP A 43 17.06 -1.46 6.26
CA ASP A 43 17.80 -0.29 6.76
C ASP A 43 18.48 0.52 5.65
N LYS A 44 18.75 -0.12 4.50
CA LYS A 44 19.34 0.50 3.31
C LYS A 44 18.32 0.52 2.16
N PRO A 45 17.22 1.29 2.26
CA PRO A 45 16.19 1.29 1.25
C PRO A 45 16.69 1.90 -0.07
N GLY A 46 16.23 1.30 -1.16
CA GLY A 46 16.25 1.93 -2.46
C GLY A 46 15.20 3.03 -2.56
N LYS A 47 14.98 3.52 -3.78
CA LYS A 47 14.04 4.62 -4.04
C LYS A 47 13.19 4.32 -5.25
N VAL A 48 11.92 4.71 -5.16
CA VAL A 48 11.03 4.83 -6.31
C VAL A 48 10.54 6.25 -6.45
N GLN A 49 10.40 6.69 -7.70
CA GLN A 49 9.78 7.94 -8.06
C GLN A 49 8.35 7.67 -8.51
N ILE A 50 7.39 8.30 -7.84
CA ILE A 50 5.97 8.27 -8.19
C ILE A 50 5.58 9.61 -8.80
N LYS A 51 4.90 9.61 -9.95
CA LYS A 51 4.43 10.83 -10.62
C LYS A 51 3.01 10.67 -11.11
N LYS A 52 2.15 11.64 -10.82
CA LYS A 52 0.76 11.61 -11.29
C LYS A 52 0.67 11.88 -12.79
N GLN A 53 -0.22 11.16 -13.44
CA GLN A 53 -0.54 11.32 -14.85
C GLN A 53 -1.84 12.10 -15.04
N LYS A 54 -2.07 12.58 -16.27
CA LYS A 54 -3.27 13.37 -16.61
C LYS A 54 -4.56 12.57 -16.51
N ASP A 55 -4.49 11.25 -16.73
CA ASP A 55 -5.62 10.32 -16.66
C ASP A 55 -5.97 9.88 -15.22
N GLY A 56 -5.26 10.40 -14.22
CA GLY A 56 -5.47 10.07 -12.82
C GLY A 56 -4.69 8.84 -12.32
N THR A 57 -3.97 8.14 -13.20
CA THR A 57 -3.01 7.10 -12.80
C THR A 57 -1.69 7.72 -12.34
N TYR A 58 -0.75 6.88 -11.89
CA TYR A 58 0.58 7.32 -11.48
C TYR A 58 1.64 6.44 -12.14
N THR A 59 2.74 7.01 -12.65
CA THR A 59 3.91 6.20 -12.98
C THR A 59 4.69 5.89 -11.71
N VAL A 60 5.32 4.72 -11.65
CA VAL A 60 6.26 4.32 -10.61
C VAL A 60 7.49 3.72 -11.26
N LYS A 61 8.67 4.24 -10.89
CA LYS A 61 9.94 3.69 -11.36
C LYS A 61 11.01 3.81 -10.30
N GLY A 62 11.78 2.74 -10.11
CA GLY A 62 12.93 2.78 -9.22
C GLY A 62 13.49 1.42 -8.89
N GLU A 63 14.40 1.43 -7.92
CA GLU A 63 15.15 0.23 -7.55
C GLU A 63 15.77 0.32 -6.16
N GLN A 64 16.14 -0.85 -5.66
CA GLN A 64 17.08 -1.05 -4.56
C GLN A 64 18.20 -1.97 -5.05
N ARG A 65 19.44 -1.66 -4.67
CA ARG A 65 20.62 -2.46 -4.97
C ARG A 65 21.26 -2.96 -3.68
N GLY A 66 21.68 -4.22 -3.69
CA GLY A 66 22.41 -4.87 -2.61
C GLY A 66 23.84 -5.21 -3.01
N GLU A 67 24.47 -6.05 -2.19
CA GLU A 67 25.75 -6.68 -2.49
C GLU A 67 25.56 -7.81 -3.52
N ASP A 68 26.65 -8.38 -4.05
CA ASP A 68 26.61 -9.53 -4.97
C ASP A 68 25.72 -9.39 -6.22
N GLY A 69 25.44 -8.14 -6.61
CA GLY A 69 24.57 -7.79 -7.74
C GLY A 69 23.08 -7.89 -7.41
N ASP A 70 22.70 -8.02 -6.15
CA ASP A 70 21.30 -8.17 -5.72
C ASP A 70 20.49 -6.92 -6.00
N PHE A 71 19.23 -7.11 -6.36
CA PHE A 71 18.36 -5.98 -6.67
C PHE A 71 16.88 -6.30 -6.58
N VAL A 72 16.11 -5.22 -6.42
CA VAL A 72 14.72 -5.18 -6.85
C VAL A 72 14.52 -3.95 -7.73
N THR A 73 13.83 -4.11 -8.85
CA THR A 73 13.39 -3.00 -9.71
C THR A 73 11.87 -3.01 -9.86
N ILE A 74 11.31 -1.83 -10.12
CA ILE A 74 9.91 -1.65 -10.49
C ILE A 74 9.82 -0.58 -11.57
N ASP A 75 9.04 -0.86 -12.61
CA ASP A 75 8.71 0.09 -13.67
C ASP A 75 7.27 -0.18 -14.17
N GLY A 76 6.39 0.80 -14.04
CA GLY A 76 5.01 0.66 -14.48
C GLY A 76 4.07 1.76 -13.99
N THR A 77 2.79 1.41 -13.90
CA THR A 77 1.68 2.31 -13.58
C THR A 77 0.92 1.83 -12.35
N LEU A 78 0.65 2.73 -11.42
CA LEU A 78 -0.22 2.55 -10.26
C LEU A 78 -1.59 3.18 -10.51
N THR A 79 -2.64 2.45 -10.15
CA THR A 79 -4.02 2.94 -10.03
C THR A 79 -4.43 2.84 -8.57
N VAL A 80 -4.82 3.96 -7.98
CA VAL A 80 -5.23 4.02 -6.57
C VAL A 80 -6.69 3.59 -6.46
N VAL A 81 -6.96 2.47 -5.79
CA VAL A 81 -8.33 1.99 -5.50
C VAL A 81 -8.83 2.64 -4.22
N THR A 82 -8.02 2.57 -3.16
CA THR A 82 -8.18 3.31 -1.91
C THR A 82 -6.80 3.78 -1.43
N PHE A 83 -6.71 4.56 -0.35
CA PHE A 83 -5.39 4.82 0.23
C PHE A 83 -4.65 3.54 0.62
N ALA A 84 -5.38 2.51 1.06
CA ALA A 84 -4.81 1.26 1.53
C ALA A 84 -4.55 0.25 0.41
N GLU A 85 -5.00 0.52 -0.82
CA GLU A 85 -5.00 -0.44 -1.92
C GLU A 85 -4.70 0.23 -3.26
N MET A 86 -3.70 -0.30 -3.95
CA MET A 86 -3.35 0.11 -5.30
C MET A 86 -3.20 -1.11 -6.20
N THR A 87 -3.65 -0.98 -7.43
CA THR A 87 -3.32 -1.92 -8.51
C THR A 87 -2.09 -1.40 -9.24
N PHE A 88 -1.11 -2.25 -9.48
CA PHE A 88 0.08 -1.98 -10.29
C PHE A 88 0.00 -2.77 -11.60
N THR A 89 0.34 -2.15 -12.72
CA THR A 89 0.58 -2.85 -13.99
C THR A 89 1.95 -2.48 -14.51
N GLY A 90 2.79 -3.48 -14.77
CA GLY A 90 4.15 -3.26 -15.26
C GLY A 90 5.07 -4.41 -14.91
N LYS A 91 6.33 -4.08 -14.68
CA LYS A 91 7.40 -5.04 -14.46
C LYS A 91 8.04 -4.84 -13.09
N ILE A 92 8.15 -5.92 -12.33
CA ILE A 92 8.95 -6.04 -11.11
C ILE A 92 10.00 -7.13 -11.36
N GLN A 93 11.26 -6.86 -11.08
CA GLN A 93 12.31 -7.88 -11.13
C GLN A 93 13.03 -7.94 -9.80
N THR A 94 13.23 -9.14 -9.28
CA THR A 94 14.02 -9.39 -8.07
C THR A 94 15.18 -10.31 -8.39
N ARG A 95 16.31 -10.10 -7.71
CA ARG A 95 17.42 -11.03 -7.69
C ARG A 95 18.05 -10.97 -6.30
N TYR A 96 18.26 -12.14 -5.72
CA TYR A 96 19.04 -12.31 -4.50
C TYR A 96 19.95 -13.51 -4.67
N ALA A 97 21.25 -13.37 -4.41
CA ALA A 97 22.26 -14.35 -4.78
C ALA A 97 21.98 -15.78 -4.26
N ASN A 98 21.32 -15.89 -3.10
CA ASN A 98 21.07 -17.15 -2.41
C ASN A 98 19.64 -17.70 -2.61
N ILE A 99 18.82 -17.08 -3.45
CA ILE A 99 17.44 -17.51 -3.77
C ILE A 99 17.32 -17.70 -5.27
N ASN A 100 16.51 -18.67 -5.70
CA ASN A 100 16.26 -18.94 -7.12
C ASN A 100 17.58 -19.17 -7.90
N LYS A 101 18.56 -19.84 -7.27
CA LYS A 101 19.91 -20.06 -7.81
C LYS A 101 20.65 -18.77 -8.24
N GLY A 102 20.29 -17.62 -7.66
CA GLY A 102 20.83 -16.32 -8.03
C GLY A 102 20.35 -15.79 -9.39
N GLU A 103 19.32 -16.42 -9.98
CA GLU A 103 18.70 -15.99 -11.23
C GLU A 103 17.65 -14.90 -10.98
N VAL A 104 17.44 -14.06 -11.99
CA VAL A 104 16.42 -12.99 -11.92
C VAL A 104 15.04 -13.61 -11.93
N CYS A 105 14.23 -13.24 -10.94
CA CYS A 105 12.80 -13.50 -10.95
C CYS A 105 12.07 -12.34 -11.61
N ASP A 106 11.41 -12.60 -12.74
CA ASP A 106 10.69 -11.61 -13.53
C ASP A 106 9.18 -11.71 -13.31
N LYS A 107 8.58 -10.62 -12.85
CA LYS A 107 7.14 -10.48 -12.62
C LYS A 107 6.63 -9.34 -13.50
N THR A 108 6.15 -9.68 -14.69
CA THR A 108 5.49 -8.74 -15.60
C THR A 108 3.99 -9.03 -15.63
N GLY A 109 3.15 -8.05 -15.26
CA GLY A 109 1.71 -8.26 -15.17
C GLY A 109 0.98 -7.18 -14.38
N THR A 110 -0.18 -7.56 -13.83
CA THR A 110 -1.00 -6.73 -12.96
C THR A 110 -1.04 -7.33 -11.56
N TYR A 111 -0.73 -6.52 -10.54
CA TYR A 111 -0.50 -6.93 -9.16
C TYR A 111 -1.14 -5.97 -8.17
N HIS A 112 -1.24 -6.38 -6.90
CA HIS A 112 -1.88 -5.61 -5.84
C HIS A 112 -0.90 -5.20 -4.76
N PHE A 113 -0.97 -3.93 -4.37
CA PHE A 113 -0.21 -3.37 -3.26
C PHE A 113 -1.17 -2.97 -2.14
N LEU A 114 -1.00 -3.58 -0.96
CA LEU A 114 -1.85 -3.32 0.20
C LEU A 114 -1.08 -2.76 1.40
N ALA A 115 -1.66 -1.74 2.04
CA ALA A 115 -1.26 -1.28 3.37
C ALA A 115 -2.23 -1.80 4.42
N LYS A 116 -1.73 -2.60 5.37
CA LYS A 116 -2.55 -3.23 6.42
C LYS A 116 -2.22 -2.66 7.80
N GLY A 117 -3.24 -2.42 8.63
CA GLY A 117 -3.09 -1.97 10.02
C GLY A 117 -2.27 -0.69 10.15
N ALA A 118 -1.26 -0.70 11.04
CA ALA A 118 -0.42 0.46 11.34
C ALA A 118 0.80 0.64 10.41
N ARG A 119 0.94 -0.20 9.37
CA ARG A 119 2.10 -0.17 8.45
C ARG A 119 2.24 1.20 7.78
N LYS A 120 3.50 1.56 7.46
CA LYS A 120 3.87 2.79 6.77
C LYS A 120 4.32 2.55 5.33
N TYR A 121 3.88 1.43 4.76
CA TYR A 121 4.19 0.98 3.42
C TYR A 121 3.03 0.17 2.84
N TRP A 122 2.98 0.11 1.51
CA TRP A 122 2.19 -0.85 0.75
C TRP A 122 3.08 -2.02 0.35
N ARG A 123 2.60 -3.25 0.55
CA ARG A 123 3.30 -4.49 0.19
C ARG A 123 2.64 -5.16 -1.01
N LEU A 124 3.43 -5.63 -1.95
CA LEU A 124 2.99 -6.53 -3.03
C LEU A 124 2.28 -7.75 -2.45
N GLN A 125 1.10 -8.13 -2.96
CA GLN A 125 0.35 -9.30 -2.44
C GLN A 125 0.70 -10.59 -3.17
N GLU A 126 1.08 -10.53 -4.44
CA GLU A 126 1.57 -11.64 -5.25
C GLU A 126 3.05 -11.93 -4.91
N MET A 127 3.26 -12.31 -3.65
CA MET A 127 4.56 -12.42 -3.01
C MET A 127 5.37 -13.65 -3.44
N ASP A 128 4.82 -14.57 -4.24
CA ASP A 128 5.52 -15.81 -4.62
C ASP A 128 6.88 -15.51 -5.27
N ASN A 129 7.94 -16.21 -4.90
CA ASN A 129 9.21 -16.11 -5.61
C ASN A 129 9.29 -17.13 -6.77
N CYS A 130 10.17 -16.91 -7.74
CA CYS A 130 10.42 -17.83 -8.85
C CYS A 130 11.07 -19.17 -8.43
N GLU A 131 11.64 -19.25 -7.23
CA GLU A 131 12.07 -20.51 -6.59
C GLU A 131 10.90 -21.45 -6.22
N GLY A 132 9.65 -20.98 -6.41
CA GLY A 132 8.43 -21.69 -6.05
C GLY A 132 7.95 -21.38 -4.62
N ASN A 133 7.03 -22.19 -4.11
CA ASN A 133 6.32 -21.97 -2.83
C ASN A 133 7.18 -22.14 -1.56
N ASN A 134 8.50 -22.00 -1.66
CA ASN A 134 9.44 -22.17 -0.55
C ASN A 134 9.75 -20.85 0.17
N VAL A 135 9.69 -19.74 -0.56
CA VAL A 135 10.00 -18.40 -0.07
C VAL A 135 9.09 -17.36 -0.72
N VAL A 136 8.99 -16.19 -0.09
CA VAL A 136 8.18 -15.06 -0.55
C VAL A 136 9.02 -13.81 -0.68
N ASP A 137 8.69 -12.91 -1.60
CA ASP A 137 9.31 -11.60 -1.80
C ASP A 137 8.44 -10.50 -1.19
N TYR A 138 8.98 -9.82 -0.19
CA TYR A 138 8.36 -8.65 0.43
C TYR A 138 8.87 -7.39 -0.25
N VAL A 139 8.19 -7.04 -1.35
CA VAL A 139 8.40 -5.79 -2.07
C VAL A 139 7.52 -4.70 -1.47
N ASP A 140 8.14 -3.71 -0.84
CA ASP A 140 7.46 -2.65 -0.10
C ASP A 140 7.72 -1.26 -0.69
N ILE A 141 6.66 -0.47 -0.89
CA ILE A 141 6.71 0.95 -1.24
C ILE A 141 6.23 1.77 -0.03
N TYR A 142 7.05 2.68 0.49
CA TYR A 142 6.72 3.45 1.70
C TYR A 142 5.90 4.71 1.37
N PHE A 143 5.14 5.23 2.33
CA PHE A 143 4.24 6.40 2.16
C PHE A 143 4.94 7.75 1.84
#